data_AF-A0A1X7S9A3-F1
#
_entry.id   AF-A0A1X7S9A3-F1
#
_cell.length_a   1.000
_cell.length_b   1.000
_cell.length_c   1.000
_cell.angle_alpha   90.00
_cell.angle_beta   90.00
_cell.angle_gamma   90.00
#
_symmetry.space_group_name_H-M   'P 1'
#
loop_
_entity.id
_entity.type
_entity.pdbx_description
1 polymer ?
#
loop_
_entity_poly.entity_id
_entity_poly.type
_entity_poly.pdbx_seq_one_letter_code
_entity_poly.pdbx_strand_id
1 'polypeptide(L)'
;MEYFANNPEPGSLDRHSQLSRDFIEQHSKAGRRVALVTSGGTTVPLENQTVRFIDNFSAGTRGATSAEYFLENDYAVIFLHRQFSLLPYSRHYSHSTNCFLDYMTGTEDGPVVVQNEYQQQMAGVLRRYRKAKKGNLLLLLPFTTVNDYLWHLRELAILMQPLQANALFYLAAAVSDFFVPADRMVEHKIQSSEDFHTKKQPNGNGGPEERTPAAHMEAGSLIIDLDPVPKFLKLLVDEWSPHAMIVSFKLETDPALLASKARGALEKYSHHLVIGNLLNTRKYEVLFVSKAEGEKWVRVSEENRAKSTARIAGGGKEDFSDSSVEIESLIVPQVKELHTSMIQAGNTRS
;
A
#
# COMPACT_ATOMS: atom_id res chain seq x y z
N MET A 1 4.68 3.39 21.31
CA MET A 1 3.84 4.33 22.07
C MET A 1 4.34 5.75 21.90
N GLU A 2 5.61 6.03 22.20
CA GLU A 2 6.22 7.37 22.10
C GLU A 2 6.01 8.09 20.75
N TYR A 3 6.13 7.39 19.61
CA TYR A 3 5.87 7.99 18.29
C TYR A 3 4.49 8.66 18.19
N PHE A 4 3.43 7.97 18.62
CA PHE A 4 2.05 8.47 18.54
C PHE A 4 1.76 9.55 19.59
N ALA A 5 2.60 9.66 20.63
CA ALA A 5 2.51 10.78 21.58
C ALA A 5 3.13 12.05 21.01
N ASN A 6 4.20 11.90 20.21
CA ASN A 6 4.98 13.03 19.68
C ASN A 6 4.59 13.45 18.26
N ASN A 7 3.80 12.64 17.54
CA ASN A 7 3.34 12.93 16.19
C ASN A 7 1.80 12.89 16.17
N PRO A 8 1.13 14.04 15.97
CA PRO A 8 -0.32 14.15 16.12
C PRO A 8 -1.07 13.33 15.08
N GLU A 9 -2.30 12.95 15.43
CA GLU A 9 -3.18 12.20 14.54
C GLU A 9 -3.63 13.05 13.33
N PRO A 10 -3.85 12.44 12.16
CA PRO A 10 -4.35 13.15 11.00
C PRO A 10 -5.85 13.47 11.17
N GLY A 11 -6.29 14.64 10.71
CA GLY A 11 -7.70 15.06 10.82
C GLY A 11 -8.71 14.16 10.08
N SER A 12 -8.25 13.25 9.23
CA SER A 12 -9.10 12.24 8.57
C SER A 12 -9.35 10.98 9.41
N LEU A 13 -8.61 10.78 10.52
CA LEU A 13 -8.60 9.54 11.28
C LEU A 13 -9.97 9.17 11.82
N ASP A 14 -10.67 10.10 12.48
CA ASP A 14 -11.99 9.83 13.07
C ASP A 14 -13.01 9.35 12.05
N ARG A 15 -13.08 10.05 10.91
CA ARG A 15 -13.99 9.70 9.82
C ARG A 15 -13.65 8.33 9.25
N HIS A 16 -12.38 8.05 8.99
CA HIS A 16 -11.95 6.75 8.47
C HIS A 16 -12.20 5.62 9.48
N SER A 17 -12.03 5.90 10.78
CA SER A 17 -12.29 4.95 11.86
C SER A 17 -13.77 4.58 11.93
N GLN A 18 -14.67 5.56 11.81
CA GLN A 18 -16.10 5.28 11.80
C GLN A 18 -16.51 4.43 10.58
N LEU A 19 -16.07 4.81 9.36
CA LEU A 19 -16.35 4.03 8.16
C LEU A 19 -15.83 2.59 8.26
N SER A 20 -14.67 2.43 8.89
CA SER A 20 -14.06 1.11 9.09
C SER A 20 -14.81 0.29 10.13
N ARG A 21 -15.25 0.90 11.24
CA ARG A 21 -16.09 0.23 12.25
C ARG A 21 -17.35 -0.35 11.63
N ASP A 22 -18.10 0.47 10.88
CA ASP A 22 -19.35 0.05 10.24
C ASP A 22 -19.11 -1.09 9.23
N PHE A 23 -18.05 -0.97 8.42
CA PHE A 23 -17.67 -1.98 7.44
C PHE A 23 -17.26 -3.31 8.10
N ILE A 24 -16.44 -3.26 9.14
CA ILE A 24 -15.95 -4.43 9.88
C ILE A 24 -17.11 -5.12 10.61
N GLU A 25 -18.00 -4.36 11.25
CA GLU A 25 -19.15 -4.92 11.96
C GLU A 25 -20.09 -5.66 11.00
N GLN A 26 -20.36 -5.08 9.83
CA GLN A 26 -21.18 -5.73 8.80
C GLN A 26 -20.60 -7.10 8.38
N HIS A 27 -19.29 -7.15 8.08
CA HIS A 27 -18.65 -8.37 7.58
C HIS A 27 -18.35 -9.39 8.68
N SER A 28 -18.10 -8.92 9.90
CA SER A 28 -17.98 -9.78 11.09
C SER A 28 -19.28 -10.54 11.35
N LYS A 29 -20.44 -9.85 11.33
CA LYS A 29 -21.77 -10.49 11.46
C LYS A 29 -22.05 -11.49 10.33
N ALA A 30 -21.53 -11.23 9.13
CA ALA A 30 -21.66 -12.13 7.99
C ALA A 30 -20.66 -13.30 7.99
N GLY A 31 -19.75 -13.38 8.98
CA GLY A 31 -18.69 -14.40 9.04
C GLY A 31 -17.71 -14.32 7.86
N ARG A 32 -17.59 -13.14 7.22
CA ARG A 32 -16.76 -12.95 6.03
C ARG A 32 -15.33 -12.58 6.42
N ARG A 33 -14.37 -13.10 5.66
CA ARG A 33 -12.95 -12.71 5.78
C ARG A 33 -12.74 -11.28 5.28
N VAL A 34 -11.96 -10.51 6.03
CA VAL A 34 -11.65 -9.12 5.67
C VAL A 34 -10.14 -8.96 5.50
N ALA A 35 -9.73 -8.45 4.35
CA ALA A 35 -8.34 -8.13 4.06
C ALA A 35 -8.11 -6.61 4.15
N LEU A 36 -7.17 -6.17 5.00
CA LEU A 36 -6.58 -4.85 4.91
C LEU A 36 -5.43 -4.90 3.90
N VAL A 37 -5.63 -4.30 2.74
CA VAL A 37 -4.62 -4.16 1.70
C VAL A 37 -4.07 -2.74 1.77
N THR A 38 -2.77 -2.61 2.05
CA THR A 38 -2.10 -1.31 1.98
C THR A 38 -1.42 -1.14 0.63
N SER A 39 -1.55 0.02 -0.03
CA SER A 39 -1.04 0.25 -1.38
C SER A 39 -0.45 1.64 -1.59
N GLY A 40 0.52 1.76 -2.50
CA GLY A 40 1.18 3.02 -2.84
C GLY A 40 2.31 3.42 -1.88
N GLY A 41 2.92 4.57 -2.13
CA GLY A 41 4.05 5.10 -1.36
C GLY A 41 3.63 6.10 -0.30
N THR A 42 4.35 6.14 0.83
CA THR A 42 4.21 7.23 1.81
C THR A 42 5.15 8.38 1.49
N THR A 43 4.74 9.61 1.81
CA THR A 43 5.62 10.77 1.81
C THR A 43 6.13 11.12 3.20
N VAL A 44 7.28 11.80 3.25
CA VAL A 44 7.82 12.46 4.43
C VAL A 44 7.90 13.96 4.14
N PRO A 45 6.98 14.77 4.67
CA PRO A 45 7.08 16.22 4.62
C PRO A 45 8.37 16.72 5.26
N LEU A 46 8.98 17.75 4.64
CA LEU A 46 10.13 18.44 5.22
C LEU A 46 9.73 19.71 5.97
N GLU A 47 8.50 20.21 5.72
CA GLU A 47 7.92 21.42 6.31
C GLU A 47 6.44 21.17 6.68
N ASN A 48 5.93 21.82 7.73
CA ASN A 48 4.51 21.76 8.11
C ASN A 48 3.62 22.29 6.99
N GLN A 49 3.96 23.46 6.46
CA GLN A 49 3.38 23.98 5.22
C GLN A 49 4.15 23.39 4.05
N THR A 50 3.87 22.11 3.80
CA THR A 50 4.66 21.25 2.92
C THR A 50 4.77 21.82 1.52
N VAL A 51 6.01 22.12 1.11
CA VAL A 51 6.36 22.41 -0.29
C VAL A 51 7.21 21.27 -0.85
N ARG A 52 8.01 20.64 0.01
CA ARG A 52 8.92 19.56 -0.36
C ARG A 52 8.67 18.33 0.51
N PHE A 53 8.86 17.17 -0.08
CA PHE A 53 8.74 15.90 0.61
C PHE A 53 9.63 14.85 -0.03
N ILE A 54 10.00 13.84 0.76
CA ILE A 54 10.61 12.61 0.28
C ILE A 54 9.47 11.63 -0.04
N ASP A 55 9.55 10.92 -1.16
CA ASP A 55 8.52 9.95 -1.56
C ASP A 55 9.12 8.57 -1.80
N ASN A 56 8.44 7.54 -1.33
CA ASN A 56 8.76 6.16 -1.61
C ASN A 56 8.03 5.71 -2.88
N PHE A 57 8.77 5.44 -3.97
CA PHE A 57 8.17 5.11 -5.25
C PHE A 57 7.28 3.85 -5.20
N SER A 58 5.98 4.02 -5.43
CA SER A 58 5.03 2.93 -5.68
C SER A 58 3.78 3.44 -6.38
N ALA A 59 3.55 3.00 -7.61
CA ALA A 59 2.33 3.32 -8.36
C ALA A 59 1.06 2.69 -7.76
N GLY A 60 1.21 1.68 -6.90
CA GLY A 60 0.08 0.96 -6.30
C GLY A 60 -0.45 -0.24 -7.09
N THR A 61 0.24 -0.68 -8.15
CA THR A 61 -0.20 -1.80 -9.01
C THR A 61 -0.44 -3.07 -8.20
N ARG A 62 0.56 -3.50 -7.41
CA ARG A 62 0.47 -4.72 -6.59
C ARG A 62 -0.76 -4.70 -5.70
N GLY A 63 -0.96 -3.61 -4.95
CA GLY A 63 -2.09 -3.50 -4.03
C GLY A 63 -3.42 -3.46 -4.77
N ALA A 64 -3.57 -2.61 -5.77
CA ALA A 64 -4.82 -2.46 -6.53
C ALA A 64 -5.25 -3.75 -7.21
N THR A 65 -4.31 -4.44 -7.87
CA THR A 65 -4.55 -5.74 -8.51
C THR A 65 -4.86 -6.82 -7.46
N SER A 66 -4.10 -6.89 -6.36
CA SER A 66 -4.36 -7.88 -5.30
C SER A 66 -5.74 -7.70 -4.67
N ALA A 67 -6.20 -6.46 -4.48
CA ALA A 67 -7.54 -6.17 -3.96
C ALA A 67 -8.65 -6.71 -4.87
N GLU A 68 -8.52 -6.58 -6.20
CA GLU A 68 -9.46 -7.18 -7.16
C GLU A 68 -9.53 -8.70 -6.99
N TYR A 69 -8.37 -9.36 -6.94
CA TYR A 69 -8.32 -10.82 -6.75
C TYR A 69 -8.82 -11.25 -5.37
N PHE A 70 -8.62 -10.47 -4.31
CA PHE A 70 -9.19 -10.78 -2.99
C PHE A 70 -10.72 -10.72 -3.02
N LEU A 71 -11.29 -9.71 -3.68
CA LEU A 71 -12.75 -9.58 -3.88
C LEU A 71 -13.32 -10.74 -4.71
N GLU A 72 -12.58 -11.22 -5.71
CA GLU A 72 -12.93 -12.42 -6.48
C GLU A 72 -12.83 -13.71 -5.66
N ASN A 73 -12.03 -13.70 -4.60
CA ASN A 73 -11.77 -14.84 -3.71
C ASN A 73 -12.53 -14.77 -2.38
N ASP A 74 -13.68 -14.10 -2.36
CA ASP A 74 -14.65 -14.02 -1.25
C ASP A 74 -14.24 -13.17 -0.04
N TYR A 75 -13.22 -12.33 -0.17
CA TYR A 75 -12.89 -11.34 0.86
C TYR A 75 -13.72 -10.07 0.70
N ALA A 76 -13.98 -9.40 1.82
CA ALA A 76 -14.17 -7.96 1.83
C ALA A 76 -12.79 -7.29 1.99
N VAL A 77 -12.60 -6.12 1.38
CA VAL A 77 -11.31 -5.44 1.32
C VAL A 77 -11.42 -4.02 1.87
N ILE A 78 -10.58 -3.71 2.87
CA ILE A 78 -10.25 -2.35 3.25
C ILE A 78 -8.98 -1.98 2.48
N PHE A 79 -9.07 -0.98 1.61
CA PHE A 79 -7.98 -0.54 0.74
C PHE A 79 -7.40 0.79 1.23
N LEU A 80 -6.41 0.69 2.13
CA LEU A 80 -5.65 1.83 2.63
C LEU A 80 -4.59 2.20 1.59
N HIS A 81 -4.73 3.34 0.91
CA HIS A 81 -3.95 3.63 -0.29
C HIS A 81 -3.42 5.06 -0.35
N ARG A 82 -2.28 5.25 -1.02
CA ARG A 82 -1.77 6.58 -1.33
C ARG A 82 -2.78 7.33 -2.19
N GLN A 83 -3.17 8.53 -1.76
CA GLN A 83 -4.06 9.40 -2.53
C GLN A 83 -3.54 9.57 -3.97
N PHE A 84 -4.43 9.42 -4.95
CA PHE A 84 -4.13 9.47 -6.39
C PHE A 84 -3.24 8.34 -6.95
N SER A 85 -2.94 7.30 -6.16
CA SER A 85 -2.35 6.07 -6.70
C SER A 85 -3.40 5.16 -7.36
N LEU A 86 -2.96 4.06 -7.96
CA LEU A 86 -3.84 3.08 -8.58
C LEU A 86 -4.91 2.56 -7.61
N LEU A 87 -6.16 2.61 -8.03
CA LEU A 87 -7.31 2.05 -7.32
C LEU A 87 -7.81 0.76 -7.98
N PRO A 88 -8.38 -0.18 -7.22
CA PRO A 88 -9.05 -1.35 -7.78
C PRO A 88 -10.11 -0.93 -8.79
N TYR A 89 -10.18 -1.62 -9.93
CA TYR A 89 -11.02 -1.38 -11.09
C TYR A 89 -10.70 -0.11 -11.90
N SER A 90 -10.35 1.02 -11.27
CA SER A 90 -9.94 2.23 -12.01
C SER A 90 -8.55 2.10 -12.65
N ARG A 91 -7.68 1.26 -12.08
CA ARG A 91 -6.32 0.99 -12.59
C ARG A 91 -6.24 0.56 -14.05
N HIS A 92 -7.33 0.02 -14.59
CA HIS A 92 -7.42 -0.40 -16.00
C HIS A 92 -7.43 0.80 -16.96
N TYR A 93 -7.65 2.02 -16.46
CA TYR A 93 -7.80 3.24 -17.26
C TYR A 93 -7.00 4.45 -16.75
N SER A 94 -6.54 4.46 -15.49
CA SER A 94 -6.01 5.69 -14.86
C SER A 94 -4.51 5.93 -15.05
N HIS A 95 -3.77 4.95 -15.55
CA HIS A 95 -2.34 5.07 -15.86
C HIS A 95 -2.00 4.59 -17.28
N SER A 96 -3.01 4.50 -18.16
CA SER A 96 -2.75 4.49 -19.59
C SER A 96 -2.09 5.80 -19.98
N THR A 97 -1.22 5.79 -20.99
CA THR A 97 -0.78 7.02 -21.66
C THR A 97 -1.94 7.76 -22.34
N ASN A 98 -3.05 7.06 -22.53
CA ASN A 98 -4.26 7.54 -23.18
C ASN A 98 -5.15 8.27 -22.17
N CYS A 99 -5.83 9.32 -22.64
CA CYS A 99 -6.84 10.05 -21.90
C CYS A 99 -8.06 9.16 -21.66
N PHE A 100 -8.78 9.37 -20.55
CA PHE A 100 -10.02 8.65 -20.28
C PHE A 100 -11.08 8.82 -21.39
N LEU A 101 -11.09 9.99 -22.06
CA LEU A 101 -12.00 10.25 -23.17
C LEU A 101 -11.66 9.45 -24.44
N ASP A 102 -10.44 8.91 -24.54
CA ASP A 102 -10.02 8.08 -25.68
C ASP A 102 -10.73 6.71 -25.68
N TYR A 103 -11.32 6.30 -24.54
CA TYR A 103 -12.14 5.09 -24.46
C TYR A 103 -13.57 5.29 -24.96
N MET A 104 -13.97 6.54 -25.21
CA MET A 104 -15.34 6.93 -25.54
C MET A 104 -15.49 7.29 -27.01
N THR A 105 -16.72 7.17 -27.50
CA THR A 105 -17.15 7.61 -28.82
C THR A 105 -18.61 8.07 -28.75
N GLY A 106 -19.04 8.85 -29.72
CA GLY A 106 -20.39 9.39 -29.79
C GLY A 106 -20.60 10.15 -31.09
N THR A 107 -21.87 10.43 -31.40
CA THR A 107 -22.27 11.37 -32.46
C THR A 107 -22.63 12.71 -31.83
N GLU A 108 -22.64 13.81 -32.58
CA GLU A 108 -22.92 15.17 -32.06
C GLU A 108 -24.22 15.24 -31.23
N ASP A 109 -25.26 14.50 -31.62
CA ASP A 109 -26.56 14.45 -30.95
C ASP A 109 -26.85 13.12 -30.21
N GLY A 110 -25.86 12.23 -30.07
CA GLY A 110 -26.05 10.87 -29.53
C GLY A 110 -25.49 10.68 -28.11
N PRO A 111 -25.85 9.58 -27.42
CA PRO A 111 -25.25 9.26 -26.14
C PRO A 111 -23.76 8.93 -26.31
N VAL A 112 -22.95 9.34 -25.34
CA VAL A 112 -21.55 8.90 -25.24
C VAL A 112 -21.52 7.41 -24.88
N VAL A 113 -20.83 6.62 -25.70
CA VAL A 113 -20.67 5.17 -25.53
C VAL A 113 -19.20 4.77 -25.52
N VAL A 114 -18.89 3.57 -25.02
CA VAL A 114 -17.54 3.02 -25.05
C VAL A 114 -17.21 2.53 -26.47
N GLN A 115 -15.99 2.78 -26.96
CA GLN A 115 -15.56 2.28 -28.26
C GLN A 115 -15.61 0.75 -28.32
N ASN A 116 -15.98 0.20 -29.47
CA ASN A 116 -16.23 -1.24 -29.65
C ASN A 116 -15.06 -2.12 -29.19
N GLU A 117 -13.81 -1.68 -29.42
CA GLU A 117 -12.60 -2.38 -29.01
C GLU A 117 -12.45 -2.53 -27.49
N TYR A 118 -13.01 -1.61 -26.70
CA TYR A 118 -12.92 -1.62 -25.22
C TYR A 118 -14.18 -2.17 -24.54
N GLN A 119 -15.31 -2.29 -25.25
CA GLN A 119 -16.60 -2.61 -24.65
C GLN A 119 -16.59 -3.90 -23.83
N GLN A 120 -16.01 -4.99 -24.36
CA GLN A 120 -16.02 -6.28 -23.68
C GLN A 120 -15.23 -6.24 -22.37
N GLN A 121 -14.02 -5.66 -22.41
CA GLN A 121 -13.15 -5.54 -21.24
C GLN A 121 -13.78 -4.61 -20.20
N MET A 122 -14.23 -3.42 -20.60
CA MET A 122 -14.86 -2.45 -19.70
C MET A 122 -16.13 -3.01 -19.07
N ALA A 123 -16.94 -3.76 -19.83
CA ALA A 123 -18.11 -4.45 -19.29
C ALA A 123 -17.72 -5.49 -18.23
N GLY A 124 -16.62 -6.23 -18.43
CA GLY A 124 -16.08 -7.17 -17.44
C GLY A 124 -15.67 -6.50 -16.13
N VAL A 125 -14.89 -5.42 -16.22
CA VAL A 125 -14.47 -4.61 -15.07
C VAL A 125 -15.70 -4.00 -14.36
N LEU A 126 -16.64 -3.44 -15.12
CA LEU A 126 -17.86 -2.82 -14.59
C LEU A 126 -18.73 -3.83 -13.83
N ARG A 127 -18.89 -5.06 -14.35
CA ARG A 127 -19.63 -6.13 -13.64
C ARG A 127 -19.00 -6.44 -12.29
N ARG A 128 -17.68 -6.59 -12.23
CA ARG A 128 -16.94 -6.87 -10.98
C ARG A 128 -17.05 -5.71 -9.99
N TYR A 129 -16.84 -4.48 -10.46
CA TYR A 129 -17.02 -3.28 -9.64
C TYR A 129 -18.44 -3.16 -9.07
N ARG A 130 -19.47 -3.37 -9.90
CA ARG A 130 -20.88 -3.35 -9.45
C ARG A 130 -21.17 -4.45 -8.43
N LYS A 131 -20.59 -5.64 -8.59
CA LYS A 131 -20.69 -6.73 -7.60
C LYS A 131 -20.08 -6.31 -6.26
N ALA A 132 -18.86 -5.75 -6.28
CA ALA A 132 -18.19 -5.26 -5.08
C ALA A 132 -18.99 -4.15 -4.38
N LYS A 133 -19.50 -3.17 -5.15
CA LYS A 133 -20.31 -2.07 -4.62
C LYS A 133 -21.63 -2.54 -4.03
N LYS A 134 -22.35 -3.42 -4.73
CA LYS A 134 -23.64 -3.97 -4.26
C LYS A 134 -23.49 -4.74 -2.96
N GLY A 135 -22.40 -5.48 -2.78
CA GLY A 135 -22.12 -6.24 -1.56
C GLY A 135 -21.44 -5.44 -0.45
N ASN A 136 -21.20 -4.13 -0.64
CA ASN A 136 -20.34 -3.32 0.22
C ASN A 136 -19.02 -4.04 0.55
N LEU A 137 -18.35 -4.59 -0.47
CA LEU A 137 -17.16 -5.44 -0.30
C LEU A 137 -15.84 -4.66 -0.34
N LEU A 138 -15.84 -3.38 -0.74
CA LEU A 138 -14.63 -2.59 -0.91
C LEU A 138 -14.79 -1.22 -0.22
N LEU A 139 -13.93 -0.95 0.76
CA LEU A 139 -13.80 0.33 1.43
C LEU A 139 -12.47 1.00 1.01
N LEU A 140 -12.52 2.22 0.50
CA LEU A 140 -11.33 2.98 0.08
C LEU A 140 -10.97 4.02 1.14
N LEU A 141 -9.76 3.96 1.68
CA LEU A 141 -9.25 4.91 2.68
C LEU A 141 -7.94 5.54 2.17
N PRO A 142 -7.91 6.84 1.82
CA PRO A 142 -6.69 7.47 1.35
C PRO A 142 -5.74 7.86 2.50
N PHE A 143 -4.44 7.83 2.24
CA PHE A 143 -3.38 8.44 3.04
C PHE A 143 -2.39 9.16 2.12
N THR A 144 -1.55 10.04 2.67
CA THR A 144 -0.46 10.65 1.92
C THR A 144 0.88 10.49 2.63
N THR A 145 0.95 10.90 3.89
CA THR A 145 2.21 10.90 4.66
C THR A 145 2.45 9.57 5.36
N VAL A 146 3.69 9.34 5.81
CA VAL A 146 4.02 8.21 6.68
C VAL A 146 3.29 8.30 8.02
N ASN A 147 3.06 9.50 8.55
CA ASN A 147 2.29 9.70 9.78
C ASN A 147 0.83 9.27 9.58
N ASP A 148 0.20 9.68 8.45
CA ASP A 148 -1.15 9.23 8.10
C ASP A 148 -1.21 7.71 8.07
N TYR A 149 -0.30 7.09 7.34
CA TYR A 149 -0.24 5.64 7.19
C TYR A 149 -0.14 4.92 8.54
N LEU A 150 0.75 5.37 9.42
CA LEU A 150 0.99 4.72 10.71
C LEU A 150 -0.20 4.84 11.66
N TRP A 151 -0.83 6.01 11.73
CA TRP A 151 -2.05 6.21 12.53
C TRP A 151 -3.20 5.34 12.03
N HIS A 152 -3.44 5.34 10.71
CA HIS A 152 -4.50 4.51 10.12
C HIS A 152 -4.22 3.02 10.28
N LEU A 153 -2.97 2.57 10.09
CA LEU A 153 -2.61 1.17 10.26
C LEU A 153 -2.84 0.71 11.70
N ARG A 154 -2.45 1.52 12.69
CA ARG A 154 -2.69 1.24 14.12
C ARG A 154 -4.18 1.12 14.41
N GLU A 155 -4.96 2.12 14.03
CA GLU A 155 -6.39 2.17 14.34
C GLU A 155 -7.15 1.04 13.64
N LEU A 156 -6.89 0.79 12.35
CA LEU A 156 -7.47 -0.33 11.62
C LEU A 156 -7.09 -1.68 12.22
N ALA A 157 -5.85 -1.83 12.68
CA ALA A 157 -5.41 -3.08 13.31
C ALA A 157 -6.20 -3.42 14.57
N ILE A 158 -6.43 -2.42 15.41
CA ILE A 158 -7.23 -2.54 16.64
C ILE A 158 -8.71 -2.80 16.27
N LEU A 159 -9.25 -2.04 15.32
CA LEU A 159 -10.64 -2.18 14.88
C LEU A 159 -10.97 -3.54 14.26
N MET A 160 -9.98 -4.20 13.65
CA MET A 160 -10.14 -5.52 13.04
C MET A 160 -10.07 -6.68 14.05
N GLN A 161 -9.72 -6.45 15.32
CA GLN A 161 -9.64 -7.52 16.33
C GLN A 161 -10.91 -8.41 16.44
N PRO A 162 -12.15 -7.88 16.34
CA PRO A 162 -13.36 -8.72 16.39
C PRO A 162 -13.45 -9.77 15.27
N LEU A 163 -12.70 -9.60 14.18
CA LEU A 163 -12.65 -10.59 13.09
C LEU A 163 -11.75 -11.79 13.44
N GLN A 164 -10.89 -11.68 14.45
CA GLN A 164 -10.00 -12.76 14.89
C GLN A 164 -9.19 -13.32 13.70
N ALA A 165 -9.15 -14.65 13.54
CA ALA A 165 -8.48 -15.33 12.44
C ALA A 165 -9.11 -15.08 11.07
N ASN A 166 -10.23 -14.37 10.94
CA ASN A 166 -10.78 -13.97 9.64
C ASN A 166 -10.18 -12.65 9.12
N ALA A 167 -9.37 -11.95 9.91
CA ALA A 167 -8.64 -10.77 9.48
C ALA A 167 -7.32 -11.13 8.78
N LEU A 168 -7.06 -10.49 7.64
CA LEU A 168 -5.81 -10.58 6.89
C LEU A 168 -5.20 -9.19 6.71
N PHE A 169 -3.92 -9.03 7.06
CA PHE A 169 -3.12 -7.85 6.73
C PHE A 169 -2.22 -8.18 5.54
N TYR A 170 -2.40 -7.46 4.43
CA TYR A 170 -1.61 -7.57 3.21
C TYR A 170 -0.86 -6.25 2.97
N LEU A 171 0.34 -6.16 3.55
CA LEU A 171 1.09 -4.92 3.71
C LEU A 171 1.98 -4.61 2.50
N ALA A 172 1.36 -4.23 1.36
CA ALA A 172 2.06 -3.95 0.09
C ALA A 172 2.44 -2.47 -0.13
N ALA A 173 2.27 -1.59 0.86
CA ALA A 173 2.66 -0.19 0.76
C ALA A 173 4.18 -0.02 0.84
N ALA A 174 4.72 0.95 0.10
CA ALA A 174 6.12 1.35 0.21
C ALA A 174 6.24 2.41 1.32
N VAL A 175 6.43 1.94 2.54
CA VAL A 175 6.52 2.77 3.75
C VAL A 175 7.92 3.35 3.87
N SER A 176 8.03 4.63 4.19
CA SER A 176 9.30 5.31 4.43
C SER A 176 10.02 4.70 5.63
N ASP A 177 11.32 4.45 5.49
CA ASP A 177 12.15 3.90 6.57
C ASP A 177 12.66 4.98 7.52
N PHE A 178 12.61 6.25 7.09
CA PHE A 178 13.04 7.42 7.83
C PHE A 178 11.97 8.51 7.77
N PHE A 179 11.93 9.41 8.75
CA PHE A 179 10.98 10.52 8.82
C PHE A 179 11.59 11.75 9.52
N VAL A 180 10.93 12.90 9.40
CA VAL A 180 11.24 14.12 10.17
C VAL A 180 10.34 14.16 11.41
N PRO A 181 10.89 14.15 12.64
CA PRO A 181 10.11 14.33 13.85
C PRO A 181 9.37 15.67 13.88
N ALA A 182 8.13 15.69 14.40
CA ALA A 182 7.29 16.88 14.45
C ALA A 182 7.94 18.05 15.20
N ASP A 183 8.70 17.78 16.27
CA ASP A 183 9.44 18.77 17.05
C ASP A 183 10.64 19.38 16.31
N ARG A 184 11.10 18.75 15.23
CA ARG A 184 12.23 19.21 14.39
C ARG A 184 11.77 19.72 13.01
N MET A 185 10.46 19.76 12.76
CA MET A 185 9.89 20.22 11.49
C MET A 185 9.83 21.74 11.46
N VAL A 186 10.25 22.34 10.33
CA VAL A 186 10.12 23.78 10.11
C VAL A 186 8.70 24.13 9.65
N GLU A 187 8.20 25.30 10.04
CA GLU A 187 6.83 25.68 9.69
C GLU A 187 6.68 25.99 8.19
N HIS A 188 7.63 26.75 7.65
CA HIS A 188 7.56 27.29 6.29
C HIS A 188 8.66 26.74 5.38
N LYS A 189 8.46 26.93 4.06
CA LYS A 189 9.40 26.56 2.99
C LYS A 189 10.86 26.87 3.36
N ILE A 190 11.71 25.85 3.29
CA ILE A 190 13.17 26.00 3.47
C ILE A 190 13.72 26.94 2.39
N GLN A 191 14.45 27.97 2.81
CA GLN A 191 15.06 28.98 1.93
C GLN A 191 16.47 28.54 1.49
N SER A 192 16.87 28.92 0.28
CA SER A 192 18.16 28.51 -0.32
C SER A 192 19.26 29.58 -0.21
N SER A 193 18.94 30.77 0.28
CA SER A 193 19.85 31.92 0.36
C SER A 193 20.29 32.16 1.81
N GLU A 194 21.60 32.23 2.05
CA GLU A 194 22.21 32.49 3.36
C GLU A 194 21.69 33.78 4.01
N ASP A 195 21.34 34.78 3.20
CA ASP A 195 20.87 36.10 3.64
C ASP A 195 19.59 36.06 4.49
N PHE A 196 18.77 35.00 4.36
CA PHE A 196 17.51 34.85 5.11
C PHE A 196 17.65 33.99 6.39
N HIS A 197 18.78 33.32 6.60
CA HIS A 197 18.98 32.43 7.75
C HIS A 197 19.36 33.16 9.05
N THR A 198 19.57 34.48 9.01
CA THR A 198 19.93 35.30 10.17
C THR A 198 18.78 35.55 11.14
N LYS A 199 17.53 35.24 10.78
CA LYS A 199 16.41 35.25 11.71
C LYS A 199 16.12 33.82 12.15
N LYS A 200 16.59 33.45 13.35
CA LYS A 200 16.03 32.33 14.12
C LYS A 200 14.50 32.46 14.06
N GLN A 201 13.82 31.62 13.29
CA GLN A 201 12.37 31.53 13.38
C GLN A 201 12.08 30.81 14.69
N PRO A 202 11.46 31.48 15.69
CA PRO A 202 11.19 30.85 16.96
C PRO A 202 9.93 30.00 16.80
N ASN A 203 10.08 28.69 16.84
CA ASN A 203 8.96 27.85 17.26
C ASN A 203 8.93 27.89 18.80
N GLY A 204 8.06 28.76 19.33
CA GLY A 204 7.40 28.67 20.64
C GLY A 204 8.17 28.17 21.88
N ASN A 205 8.33 29.09 22.85
CA ASN A 205 8.65 28.91 24.28
C ASN A 205 9.86 28.03 24.66
N GLY A 206 10.92 28.74 25.05
CA GLY A 206 12.20 28.19 25.48
C GLY A 206 12.14 27.11 26.56
N GLY A 207 12.75 25.97 26.21
CA GLY A 207 13.29 24.97 27.12
C GLY A 207 14.78 24.71 26.78
N PRO A 208 15.56 24.02 27.64
CA PRO A 208 17.03 24.12 27.65
C PRO A 208 17.79 23.38 26.53
N GLU A 209 17.13 22.76 25.56
CA GLU A 209 17.78 22.13 24.40
C GLU A 209 16.94 22.37 23.13
N GLU A 210 17.07 23.53 22.50
CA GLU A 210 16.53 23.76 21.15
C GLU A 210 17.22 22.79 20.18
N ARG A 211 16.54 21.70 19.82
CA ARG A 211 17.01 20.77 18.80
C ARG A 211 17.11 21.49 17.46
N THR A 212 18.23 21.29 16.76
CA THR A 212 18.43 21.81 15.41
C THR A 212 17.33 21.31 14.47
N PRO A 213 16.73 22.19 13.64
CA PRO A 213 15.78 21.79 12.62
C PRO A 213 16.33 20.67 11.73
N ALA A 214 15.48 19.72 11.37
CA ALA A 214 15.87 18.57 10.57
C ALA A 214 16.38 18.95 9.18
N ALA A 215 15.90 20.06 8.61
CA ALA A 215 16.40 20.58 7.34
C ALA A 215 17.06 21.95 7.55
N HIS A 216 18.35 22.05 7.21
CA HIS A 216 19.14 23.26 7.42
C HIS A 216 20.25 23.39 6.36
N MET A 217 20.79 24.60 6.22
CA MET A 217 21.91 24.86 5.32
C MET A 217 23.23 24.72 6.08
N GLU A 218 24.19 24.00 5.53
CA GLU A 218 25.55 23.87 6.05
C GLU A 218 26.55 24.00 4.89
N ALA A 219 27.50 24.92 5.00
CA ALA A 219 28.54 25.18 3.99
C ALA A 219 27.99 25.29 2.53
N GLY A 220 26.87 26.02 2.36
CA GLY A 220 26.20 26.20 1.07
C GLY A 220 25.40 24.98 0.55
N SER A 221 25.28 23.91 1.33
CA SER A 221 24.53 22.70 0.98
C SER A 221 23.29 22.53 1.87
N LEU A 222 22.23 21.94 1.32
CA LEU A 222 21.06 21.53 2.12
C LEU A 222 21.33 20.19 2.78
N ILE A 223 21.32 20.16 4.11
CA ILE A 223 21.43 18.96 4.93
C ILE A 223 20.04 18.59 5.46
N ILE A 224 19.69 17.30 5.39
CA ILE A 224 18.42 16.75 5.85
C ILE A 224 18.71 15.58 6.79
N ASP A 225 18.48 15.80 8.07
CA ASP A 225 18.58 14.78 9.11
C ASP A 225 17.24 14.07 9.27
N LEU A 226 17.25 12.75 9.13
CA LEU A 226 16.05 11.92 9.25
C LEU A 226 16.23 10.87 10.35
N ASP A 227 15.18 10.69 11.14
CA ASP A 227 15.14 9.68 12.19
C ASP A 227 14.55 8.38 11.63
N PRO A 228 15.00 7.20 12.07
CA PRO A 228 14.43 5.94 11.62
C PRO A 228 12.97 5.80 12.08
N VAL A 229 12.08 5.39 11.17
CA VAL A 229 10.69 5.07 11.51
C VAL A 229 10.67 3.85 12.44
N PRO A 230 9.96 3.93 13.58
CA PRO A 230 9.87 2.81 14.50
C PRO A 230 9.29 1.56 13.82
N LYS A 231 9.76 0.38 14.21
CA LYS A 231 9.36 -0.87 13.56
C LYS A 231 8.04 -1.40 14.13
N PHE A 232 6.92 -0.87 13.63
CA PHE A 232 5.57 -1.18 14.12
C PHE A 232 5.04 -2.57 13.76
N LEU A 233 5.66 -3.30 12.82
CA LEU A 233 5.21 -4.65 12.46
C LEU A 233 5.19 -5.60 13.68
N LYS A 234 6.15 -5.44 14.61
CA LYS A 234 6.16 -6.25 15.83
C LYS A 234 4.93 -5.95 16.71
N LEU A 235 4.59 -4.67 16.88
CA LEU A 235 3.41 -4.25 17.65
C LEU A 235 2.11 -4.69 16.98
N LEU A 236 2.05 -4.66 15.65
CA LEU A 236 0.92 -5.19 14.89
C LEU A 236 0.70 -6.68 15.19
N VAL A 237 1.78 -7.46 15.18
CA VAL A 237 1.75 -8.91 15.42
C VAL A 237 1.44 -9.23 16.88
N ASP A 238 2.11 -8.57 17.81
CA ASP A 238 2.12 -8.95 19.23
C ASP A 238 0.94 -8.32 20.01
N GLU A 239 0.50 -7.11 19.65
CA GLU A 239 -0.48 -6.35 20.44
C GLU A 239 -1.75 -5.99 19.65
N TRP A 240 -1.63 -5.40 18.45
CA TRP A 240 -2.79 -4.81 17.79
C TRP A 240 -3.69 -5.84 17.10
N SER A 241 -3.14 -6.89 16.51
CA SER A 241 -3.94 -7.94 15.85
C SER A 241 -3.31 -9.34 16.00
N PRO A 242 -3.28 -9.90 17.21
CA PRO A 242 -2.58 -11.16 17.51
C PRO A 242 -3.22 -12.41 16.91
N HIS A 243 -4.46 -12.31 16.42
CA HIS A 243 -5.18 -13.44 15.81
C HIS A 243 -5.28 -13.35 14.30
N ALA A 244 -4.93 -12.22 13.70
CA ALA A 244 -5.00 -12.03 12.26
C ALA A 244 -3.82 -12.68 11.53
N MET A 245 -4.06 -13.09 10.28
CA MET A 245 -2.97 -13.42 9.36
C MET A 245 -2.27 -12.13 8.93
N ILE A 246 -0.93 -12.15 8.93
CA ILE A 246 -0.12 -10.98 8.59
C ILE A 246 0.87 -11.38 7.50
N VAL A 247 0.74 -10.73 6.35
CA VAL A 247 1.56 -10.88 5.15
C VAL A 247 2.29 -9.56 4.89
N SER A 248 3.62 -9.60 4.85
CA SER A 248 4.44 -8.43 4.55
C SER A 248 5.15 -8.56 3.20
N PHE A 249 5.57 -7.43 2.64
CA PHE A 249 6.34 -7.40 1.40
C PHE A 249 7.80 -7.00 1.64
N LYS A 250 8.70 -7.57 0.85
CA LYS A 250 10.12 -7.18 0.81
C LYS A 250 10.55 -6.90 -0.63
N LEU A 251 10.79 -5.64 -0.93
CA LEU A 251 11.38 -5.22 -2.20
C LEU A 251 12.90 -5.15 -2.05
N GLU A 252 13.61 -5.81 -2.95
CA GLU A 252 15.08 -5.69 -3.08
C GLU A 252 15.45 -5.42 -4.55
N THR A 253 16.66 -4.91 -4.75
CA THR A 253 17.28 -4.76 -6.07
C THR A 253 18.40 -5.77 -6.31
N ASP A 254 18.99 -6.30 -5.24
CA ASP A 254 20.01 -7.34 -5.27
C ASP A 254 19.40 -8.72 -4.98
N PRO A 255 19.42 -9.66 -5.94
CA PRO A 255 18.97 -11.04 -5.76
C PRO A 255 19.60 -11.78 -4.58
N ALA A 256 20.87 -11.50 -4.27
CA ALA A 256 21.58 -12.17 -3.18
C ALA A 256 21.03 -11.80 -1.79
N LEU A 257 20.37 -10.65 -1.68
CA LEU A 257 19.81 -10.15 -0.42
C LEU A 257 18.37 -10.57 -0.20
N LEU A 258 17.60 -10.89 -1.24
CA LEU A 258 16.15 -11.07 -1.12
C LEU A 258 15.75 -12.15 -0.11
N ALA A 259 16.30 -13.36 -0.26
CA ALA A 259 15.96 -14.49 0.61
C ALA A 259 16.38 -14.26 2.05
N SER A 260 17.61 -13.75 2.28
CA SER A 260 18.13 -13.49 3.62
C SER A 260 17.37 -12.37 4.32
N LYS A 261 17.01 -11.29 3.61
CA LYS A 261 16.20 -10.18 4.15
C LYS A 261 14.76 -10.60 4.43
N ALA A 262 14.19 -11.48 3.61
CA ALA A 262 12.86 -12.02 3.84
C ALA A 262 12.83 -12.94 5.07
N ARG A 263 13.78 -13.88 5.19
CA ARG A 263 13.93 -14.72 6.40
C ARG A 263 14.16 -13.89 7.66
N GLY A 264 15.07 -12.92 7.61
CA GLY A 264 15.34 -12.04 8.75
C GLY A 264 14.11 -11.21 9.18
N ALA A 265 13.26 -10.80 8.24
CA ALA A 265 11.99 -10.13 8.58
C ALA A 265 11.00 -11.08 9.26
N LEU A 266 10.92 -12.33 8.80
CA LEU A 266 10.06 -13.36 9.39
C LEU A 266 10.49 -13.70 10.82
N GLU A 267 11.80 -13.86 11.05
CA GLU A 267 12.38 -14.11 12.39
C GLU A 267 12.13 -12.93 13.33
N LYS A 268 12.43 -11.70 12.85
CA LYS A 268 12.32 -10.48 13.67
C LYS A 268 10.89 -10.16 14.10
N TYR A 269 9.92 -10.33 13.21
CA TYR A 269 8.54 -9.90 13.44
C TYR A 269 7.58 -11.06 13.70
N SER A 270 7.98 -12.32 13.49
CA SER A 270 7.16 -13.52 13.74
C SER A 270 5.75 -13.48 13.13
N HIS A 271 5.63 -12.87 11.95
CA HIS A 271 4.40 -12.90 11.15
C HIS A 271 4.38 -14.14 10.24
N HIS A 272 3.34 -14.30 9.43
CA HIS A 272 3.01 -15.60 8.81
C HIS A 272 3.69 -15.82 7.46
N LEU A 273 3.82 -14.76 6.66
CA LEU A 273 4.37 -14.83 5.31
C LEU A 273 5.08 -13.52 4.94
N VAL A 274 6.28 -13.64 4.37
CA VAL A 274 6.94 -12.57 3.63
C VAL A 274 6.84 -12.89 2.14
N ILE A 275 6.36 -11.93 1.35
CA ILE A 275 6.40 -11.98 -0.11
C ILE A 275 7.53 -11.07 -0.59
N GLY A 276 8.65 -11.69 -0.97
CA GLY A 276 9.80 -11.02 -1.56
C GLY A 276 9.62 -10.77 -3.06
N ASN A 277 10.09 -9.64 -3.55
CA ASN A 277 10.13 -9.36 -4.99
C ASN A 277 11.34 -8.51 -5.38
N LEU A 278 11.93 -8.81 -6.53
CA LEU A 278 12.97 -7.96 -7.13
C LEU A 278 12.34 -6.85 -7.96
N LEU A 279 12.89 -5.64 -7.89
CA LEU A 279 12.33 -4.46 -8.59
C LEU A 279 12.06 -4.72 -10.08
N ASN A 280 12.98 -5.40 -10.75
CA ASN A 280 12.96 -5.62 -12.19
C ASN A 280 12.05 -6.79 -12.62
N THR A 281 11.80 -7.77 -11.74
CA THR A 281 11.01 -8.97 -12.06
C THR A 281 9.71 -9.09 -11.25
N ARG A 282 9.38 -8.09 -10.42
CA ARG A 282 8.18 -8.06 -9.57
C ARG A 282 6.86 -8.32 -10.29
N LYS A 283 6.77 -8.08 -11.60
CA LYS A 283 5.56 -8.36 -12.39
C LYS A 283 5.38 -9.84 -12.75
N TYR A 284 6.44 -10.65 -12.66
CA TYR A 284 6.47 -12.02 -13.20
C TYR A 284 6.83 -13.06 -12.16
N GLU A 285 7.52 -12.69 -11.08
CA GLU A 285 7.89 -13.62 -10.02
C GLU A 285 7.95 -12.97 -8.65
N VAL A 286 7.68 -13.79 -7.64
CA VAL A 286 7.80 -13.44 -6.22
C VAL A 286 8.30 -14.65 -5.43
N LEU A 287 8.99 -14.38 -4.33
CA LEU A 287 9.47 -15.37 -3.38
C LEU A 287 8.56 -15.39 -2.15
N PHE A 288 7.91 -16.51 -1.88
CA PHE A 288 7.18 -16.75 -0.64
C PHE A 288 8.14 -17.29 0.41
N VAL A 289 8.15 -16.70 1.60
CA VAL A 289 8.94 -17.17 2.74
C VAL A 289 8.03 -17.30 3.96
N SER A 290 7.84 -18.54 4.43
CA SER A 290 7.04 -18.84 5.63
C SER A 290 7.78 -19.82 6.54
N LYS A 291 7.38 -19.90 7.82
CA LYS A 291 8.00 -20.86 8.77
C LYS A 291 7.63 -22.31 8.41
N ALA A 292 6.41 -22.53 7.94
CA ALA A 292 5.87 -23.86 7.67
C ALA A 292 6.42 -24.47 6.38
N GLU A 293 6.50 -23.68 5.30
CA GLU A 293 6.87 -24.18 3.97
C GLU A 293 8.28 -23.76 3.52
N GLY A 294 8.97 -22.91 4.29
CA GLY A 294 10.26 -22.37 3.90
C GLY A 294 10.16 -21.38 2.73
N GLU A 295 11.07 -21.52 1.77
CA GLU A 295 11.20 -20.64 0.59
C GLU A 295 10.56 -21.29 -0.65
N LYS A 296 9.64 -20.57 -1.31
CA LYS A 296 8.94 -21.05 -2.51
C LYS A 296 8.81 -19.93 -3.55
N TRP A 297 9.28 -20.17 -4.77
CA TRP A 297 9.09 -19.22 -5.88
C TRP A 297 7.73 -19.40 -6.55
N VAL A 298 7.04 -18.28 -6.77
CA VAL A 298 5.80 -18.21 -7.57
C VAL A 298 6.11 -17.41 -8.82
N ARG A 299 5.92 -18.02 -10.00
CA ARG A 299 6.28 -17.44 -11.30
C ARG A 299 5.13 -17.53 -12.29
N VAL A 300 4.94 -16.47 -13.07
CA VAL A 300 4.17 -16.53 -14.32
C VAL A 300 4.96 -17.36 -15.33
N SER A 301 4.28 -18.24 -16.08
CA SER A 301 4.92 -19.06 -17.11
C SER A 301 5.59 -18.21 -18.19
N GLU A 302 6.68 -18.72 -18.78
CA GLU A 302 7.45 -18.00 -19.80
C GLU A 302 6.60 -17.64 -21.04
N GLU A 303 5.68 -18.53 -21.43
CA GLU A 303 4.74 -18.28 -22.53
C GLU A 303 3.88 -17.04 -22.29
N ASN A 304 3.43 -16.84 -21.05
CA ASN A 304 2.61 -15.68 -20.65
C ASN A 304 3.45 -14.42 -20.41
N ARG A 305 4.74 -14.59 -20.06
CA ARG A 305 5.69 -13.47 -19.95
C ARG A 305 6.03 -12.87 -21.31
N ALA A 306 6.27 -13.71 -22.33
CA ALA A 306 6.62 -13.26 -23.69
C ALA A 306 5.51 -12.41 -24.34
N LYS A 307 4.23 -12.81 -24.14
CA LYS A 307 3.05 -12.07 -24.59
C LYS A 307 2.95 -10.68 -23.93
N SER A 308 3.46 -10.54 -22.71
CA SER A 308 3.44 -9.28 -21.95
C SER A 308 4.57 -8.32 -22.36
N THR A 309 5.75 -8.82 -22.73
CA THR A 309 6.92 -8.01 -23.11
C THR A 309 6.87 -7.51 -24.56
N ALA A 310 6.29 -8.26 -25.50
CA ALA A 310 6.16 -7.84 -26.90
C ALA A 310 5.31 -6.56 -27.07
N ARG A 311 4.40 -6.27 -26.13
CA ARG A 311 3.56 -5.06 -26.10
C ARG A 311 4.32 -3.79 -25.72
N ILE A 312 5.44 -3.90 -24.98
CA ILE A 312 6.20 -2.72 -24.50
C ILE A 312 7.18 -2.20 -25.56
N ALA A 313 7.67 -3.07 -26.46
CA ALA A 313 8.70 -2.73 -27.44
C ALA A 313 8.15 -2.19 -28.78
N GLY A 314 6.86 -2.39 -29.07
CA GLY A 314 6.21 -1.85 -30.26
C GLY A 314 5.28 -0.70 -29.90
N GLY A 315 5.62 0.53 -30.31
CA GLY A 315 4.73 1.70 -30.22
C GLY A 315 3.52 1.65 -31.17
N GLY A 316 2.95 0.46 -31.38
CA GLY A 316 1.75 0.22 -32.18
C GLY A 316 0.53 0.03 -31.28
N LYS A 317 -0.66 0.27 -31.84
CA LYS A 317 -1.99 0.14 -31.19
C LYS A 317 -2.01 -0.96 -30.14
N GLU A 318 -2.31 -0.59 -28.90
CA GLU A 318 -2.46 -1.52 -27.79
C GLU A 318 -3.51 -2.58 -28.17
N ASP A 319 -3.08 -3.80 -28.48
CA ASP A 319 -4.01 -4.91 -28.74
C ASP A 319 -4.55 -5.38 -27.39
N PHE A 320 -5.76 -4.96 -27.00
CA PHE A 320 -6.42 -5.21 -25.70
C PHE A 320 -6.88 -6.67 -25.49
N SER A 321 -6.13 -7.65 -25.98
CA SER A 321 -6.41 -9.07 -25.70
C SER A 321 -6.03 -9.44 -24.25
N ASP A 322 -6.93 -10.17 -23.59
CA ASP A 322 -6.97 -10.61 -22.18
C ASP A 322 -5.88 -11.64 -21.79
N SER A 323 -4.69 -11.58 -22.41
CA SER A 323 -3.72 -12.69 -22.40
C SER A 323 -2.50 -12.50 -21.48
N SER A 324 -2.33 -11.36 -20.83
CA SER A 324 -1.23 -11.16 -19.87
C SER A 324 -1.67 -11.58 -18.47
N VAL A 325 -1.18 -12.72 -18.00
CA VAL A 325 -1.43 -13.20 -16.64
C VAL A 325 -0.77 -12.27 -15.63
N GLU A 326 -1.59 -11.66 -14.77
CA GLU A 326 -1.11 -10.88 -13.63
C GLU A 326 -0.62 -11.82 -12.53
N ILE A 327 0.60 -11.61 -12.00
CA ILE A 327 1.17 -12.48 -10.97
C ILE A 327 0.29 -12.56 -9.71
N GLU A 328 -0.52 -11.53 -9.42
CA GLU A 328 -1.50 -11.51 -8.33
C GLU A 328 -2.56 -12.61 -8.45
N SER A 329 -2.89 -13.04 -9.67
CA SER A 329 -3.77 -14.20 -9.91
C SER A 329 -3.19 -15.51 -9.35
N LEU A 330 -1.87 -15.58 -9.16
CA LEU A 330 -1.17 -16.71 -8.55
C LEU A 330 -0.89 -16.48 -7.06
N ILE A 331 -0.68 -15.22 -6.65
CA ILE A 331 -0.39 -14.85 -5.26
C ILE A 331 -1.64 -15.02 -4.38
N VAL A 332 -2.76 -14.41 -4.76
CA VAL A 332 -3.94 -14.30 -3.89
C VAL A 332 -4.56 -15.67 -3.57
N PRO A 333 -4.72 -16.60 -4.52
CA PRO A 333 -5.20 -17.95 -4.19
C PRO A 333 -4.31 -18.68 -3.18
N GLN A 334 -2.99 -18.58 -3.31
CA GLN A 334 -2.05 -19.19 -2.35
C GLN A 334 -2.13 -18.53 -0.97
N VAL A 335 -2.24 -17.21 -0.90
CA VAL A 335 -2.47 -16.50 0.37
C VAL A 335 -3.80 -16.93 1.00
N LYS A 336 -4.86 -17.12 0.21
CA LYS A 336 -6.16 -17.62 0.70
C LYS A 336 -6.07 -19.05 1.23
N GLU A 337 -5.29 -19.92 0.59
CA GLU A 337 -5.06 -21.29 1.03
C GLU A 337 -4.36 -21.29 2.39
N LEU A 338 -3.24 -20.57 2.52
CA LEU A 338 -2.52 -20.40 3.79
C LEU A 338 -3.42 -19.82 4.89
N HIS A 339 -4.23 -18.81 4.57
CA HIS A 339 -5.18 -18.24 5.52
C HIS A 339 -6.25 -19.24 5.97
N THR A 340 -6.71 -20.09 5.05
CA THR A 340 -7.69 -21.14 5.36
C THR A 340 -7.10 -22.17 6.31
N SER A 341 -5.88 -22.62 6.04
CA SER A 341 -5.16 -23.54 6.92
C SER A 341 -4.94 -22.95 8.31
N MET A 342 -4.59 -21.66 8.40
CA MET A 342 -4.44 -20.95 9.68
C MET A 342 -5.75 -20.89 10.48
N ILE A 343 -6.87 -20.57 9.82
CA ILE A 343 -8.21 -20.55 10.45
C ILE A 343 -8.58 -21.94 10.97
N GLN A 344 -8.33 -22.99 10.18
CA GLN A 344 -8.65 -24.37 10.55
C GLN A 344 -7.76 -24.91 11.68
N ALA A 345 -6.49 -24.51 11.72
CA ALA A 345 -5.54 -24.93 12.76
C ALA A 345 -5.75 -24.23 14.12
N GLY A 346 -6.69 -23.29 14.23
CA GLY A 346 -6.98 -22.63 15.51
C GLY A 346 -5.92 -21.64 15.98
N ASN A 347 -5.23 -20.97 15.04
CA ASN A 347 -4.24 -19.92 15.31
C ASN A 347 -3.03 -20.36 16.14
N THR A 348 -2.40 -21.49 15.81
CA THR A 348 -1.09 -21.83 16.36
C THR A 348 0.00 -21.11 15.57
N ARG A 349 0.43 -19.94 16.08
CA ARG A 349 1.74 -19.37 15.77
C ARG A 349 2.82 -20.22 16.46
N SER A 350 2.94 -21.49 16.08
CA SER A 350 3.98 -22.42 16.55
C SER A 350 5.18 -22.35 15.62
#